data_AF-A0A535VXF2-F1
#
_entry.id   AF-A0A535VXF2-F1
#
_cell.length_a   1.000
_cell.length_b   1.000
_cell.length_c   1.000
_cell.angle_alpha   90.00
_cell.angle_beta   90.00
_cell.angle_gamma   90.00
#
_symmetry.space_group_name_H-M   'P 1'
#
loop_
_entity.id
_entity.type
_entity.pdbx_description
1 polymer ?
#
loop_
_entity_poly.entity_id
_entity_poly.type
_entity_poly.pdbx_seq_one_letter_code
_entity_poly.pdbx_strand_id
1 'polypeptide(L)' 'MNGRPLSLTRPANRTGEPEPLRHVIDQYKHREQTITCVCGWHGSCATNSTGGSDWTTHLNQFRTKRK' A
#
# COMPACT_ATOMS: atom_id res chain seq x y z
N MET A 1 -42.46 -11.04 14.59
CA MET A 1 -41.03 -11.19 14.25
C MET A 1 -40.77 -10.36 12.99
N ASN A 2 -40.29 -9.12 13.12
CA ASN A 2 -40.05 -8.23 11.98
C ASN A 2 -38.55 -8.24 11.62
N GLY A 3 -38.20 -8.97 10.55
CA GLY A 3 -36.84 -9.01 10.01
C GLY A 3 -36.54 -7.74 9.22
N ARG A 4 -35.67 -6.89 9.74
CA ARG A 4 -35.10 -5.77 9.00
C ARG A 4 -34.01 -6.32 8.06
N PRO A 5 -34.05 -6.05 6.75
CA PRO A 5 -32.92 -6.37 5.89
C PRO A 5 -31.73 -5.51 6.33
N LEU A 6 -30.60 -6.16 6.62
CA LEU A 6 -29.32 -5.48 6.80
C LEU A 6 -28.96 -4.84 5.46
N SER A 7 -29.36 -3.58 5.29
CA SER A 7 -28.92 -2.74 4.18
C SER A 7 -27.40 -2.68 4.25
N LEU A 8 -26.72 -3.47 3.42
CA LEU A 8 -25.29 -3.33 3.15
C LEU A 8 -25.11 -2.03 2.37
N THR A 9 -25.23 -0.91 3.07
CA THR A 9 -24.85 0.40 2.56
C THR A 9 -23.34 0.35 2.42
N ARG A 10 -22.86 -0.03 1.23
CA ARG A 10 -21.47 0.09 0.83
C ARG A 10 -21.05 1.52 1.19
N PRO A 11 -20.04 1.74 2.06
CA PRO A 11 -19.65 3.09 2.42
C PRO A 11 -19.32 3.85 1.14
N ALA A 12 -19.96 5.00 0.99
CA ALA A 12 -19.84 5.86 -0.17
C ALA A 12 -18.36 6.08 -0.47
N ASN A 13 -18.01 5.92 -1.75
CA ASN A 13 -16.72 6.27 -2.30
C ASN A 13 -16.35 7.67 -1.81
N ARG A 14 -15.34 7.78 -0.94
CA ARG A 14 -14.81 9.06 -0.47
C ARG A 14 -14.01 9.70 -1.61
N THR A 15 -14.73 10.34 -2.52
CA THR A 15 -14.14 11.29 -3.46
C THR A 15 -13.80 12.55 -2.65
N GLY A 16 -12.53 12.85 -2.39
CA GLY A 16 -12.16 14.22 -1.99
C GLY A 16 -11.05 14.47 -0.97
N GLU A 17 -10.11 13.57 -0.72
CA GLU A 17 -8.79 13.99 -0.19
C GLU A 17 -7.69 13.19 -0.91
N PRO A 18 -6.55 13.80 -1.28
CA PRO A 18 -5.38 13.02 -1.63
C PRO A 18 -5.06 12.19 -0.39
N GLU A 19 -5.40 10.91 -0.46
CA GLU A 19 -5.26 10.00 0.66
C GLU A 19 -3.88 10.14 1.30
N PRO A 20 -3.78 10.02 2.63
CA PRO A 20 -2.53 10.28 3.36
C PRO A 20 -1.43 9.43 2.75
N LEU A 21 -0.54 10.06 1.95
CA LEU A 21 0.51 9.48 1.10
C LEU A 21 0.73 7.98 1.38
N ARG A 22 -0.17 7.14 0.88
CA ARG A 22 -0.17 5.72 1.24
C ARG A 22 0.94 5.09 0.43
N HIS A 23 1.95 4.51 1.08
CA HIS A 23 2.98 3.75 0.38
C HIS A 23 2.42 2.40 -0.04
N VAL A 24 1.78 2.38 -1.20
CA VAL A 24 1.11 1.21 -1.81
C VAL A 24 1.79 0.90 -3.13
N ILE A 25 1.84 -0.39 -3.46
CA ILE A 25 2.36 -0.88 -4.74
C ILE A 25 1.36 -0.49 -5.84
N ASP A 26 1.80 0.37 -6.76
CA ASP A 26 1.11 0.72 -8.00
C ASP A 26 1.28 -0.40 -9.04
N GLN A 27 2.52 -0.84 -9.24
CA GLN A 27 2.88 -1.90 -10.18
C GLN A 27 3.82 -2.90 -9.55
N TYR A 28 3.58 -4.18 -9.83
CA TYR A 28 4.46 -5.28 -9.44
C TYR A 28 4.81 -6.15 -10.65
N LYS A 29 6.11 -6.22 -10.96
CA LYS A 29 6.65 -7.13 -11.97
C LYS A 29 7.23 -8.36 -11.31
N HIS A 30 6.49 -9.46 -11.33
CA HIS A 30 6.85 -10.69 -10.62
C HIS A 30 8.19 -11.30 -11.05
N ARG A 31 8.49 -11.35 -12.36
CA ARG A 31 9.74 -11.95 -12.86
C ARG A 31 10.99 -11.19 -12.40
N GLU A 32 10.91 -9.87 -12.36
CA GLU A 32 12.00 -8.98 -11.96
C GLU A 32 11.93 -8.63 -10.46
N GLN A 33 10.92 -9.14 -9.74
CA GLN A 33 10.59 -8.79 -8.37
C GLN A 33 10.67 -7.28 -8.10
N THR A 34 10.15 -6.49 -9.04
CA THR A 34 10.28 -5.04 -9.04
C THR A 34 8.94 -4.38 -8.76
N ILE A 35 8.95 -3.38 -7.87
CA ILE A 35 7.78 -2.65 -7.39
C ILE A 35 7.91 -1.18 -7.80
N THR A 36 6.80 -0.61 -8.26
CA THR A 36 6.59 0.84 -8.29
C THR A 36 5.59 1.21 -7.21
N CYS A 37 5.93 2.19 -6.38
CA CYS A 37 5.07 2.75 -5.35
C CYS A 37 4.29 3.93 -5.91
N VAL A 38 3.06 4.15 -5.44
CA VAL A 38 2.25 5.32 -5.81
C VAL A 38 2.89 6.67 -5.46
N CYS A 39 3.89 6.68 -4.58
CA CYS A 39 4.67 7.89 -4.27
C CYS A 39 5.80 8.18 -5.30
N GLY A 40 5.90 7.40 -6.38
CA GLY A 40 6.94 7.52 -7.40
C GLY A 40 8.24 6.78 -7.10
N TRP A 41 8.33 6.04 -5.98
CA TRP A 41 9.48 5.20 -5.69
C TRP A 41 9.46 3.93 -6.53
N HIS A 42 10.64 3.47 -6.96
CA HIS A 42 10.82 2.23 -7.72
C HIS A 42 11.98 1.44 -7.15
N GLY A 43 11.77 0.17 -6.86
CA GLY A 43 12.80 -0.70 -6.29
C GLY A 43 12.36 -2.15 -6.21
N SER A 44 13.21 -3.02 -5.65
CA SER A 44 12.94 -4.46 -5.62
C SER A 44 12.24 -4.90 -4.33
N CYS A 45 11.34 -5.88 -4.46
CA CYS A 45 10.77 -6.60 -3.33
C CYS A 45 11.55 -7.87 -2.98
N ALA A 46 12.60 -8.20 -3.74
CA ALA A 46 13.41 -9.39 -3.54
C ALA A 46 14.09 -9.36 -2.18
N THR A 47 14.02 -10.49 -1.47
CA THR A 47 14.71 -10.66 -0.20
C THR A 47 16.21 -10.78 -0.47
N ASN A 48 17.00 -9.89 0.14
CA ASN A 48 18.46 -9.96 0.12
C ASN A 48 18.97 -11.03 1.11
N SER A 49 20.26 -11.36 1.03
CA SER A 49 20.89 -12.37 1.90
C SER A 49 20.77 -12.08 3.40
N THR A 50 20.39 -10.85 3.77
CA THR A 50 20.22 -10.38 5.16
C THR A 50 18.75 -10.38 5.59
N GLY A 51 17.82 -10.86 4.75
CA GLY A 51 16.41 -11.01 5.09
C GLY A 51 15.54 -9.76 4.89
N GLY A 52 16.06 -8.70 4.30
CA GLY A 52 15.31 -7.47 3.98
C GLY A 52 15.06 -7.31 2.48
N SER A 53 14.23 -6.34 2.10
CA SER A 53 14.04 -5.93 0.71
C SER A 53 14.06 -4.41 0.58
N ASP A 54 14.35 -3.91 -0.62
CA ASP A 54 14.35 -2.47 -0.90
C ASP A 54 12.98 -1.85 -0.58
N TRP A 55 11.90 -2.60 -0.87
CA TRP A 55 10.54 -2.26 -0.50
C TRP A 55 10.35 -2.12 1.03
N THR A 56 10.92 -3.02 1.82
CA THR A 56 10.81 -2.95 3.29
C THR A 56 11.57 -1.76 3.85
N THR A 57 12.76 -1.47 3.31
CA THR A 57 13.54 -0.27 3.66
C THR A 57 12.78 1.01 3.32
N HIS A 58 12.17 1.06 2.14
CA HIS A 58 11.29 2.15 1.72
C HIS A 58 10.19 2.38 2.75
N LEU A 59 9.39 1.37 3.08
CA LEU A 59 8.32 1.48 4.09
C LEU A 59 8.84 1.96 5.45
N ASN A 60 10.00 1.46 5.90
CA ASN A 60 10.59 1.86 7.18
C ASN A 60 11.02 3.33 7.21
N GLN A 61 11.58 3.86 6.12
CA GLN A 61 11.95 5.29 6.03
C GLN A 61 10.74 6.23 6.17
N PHE A 62 9.56 5.82 5.68
CA PHE A 62 8.34 6.62 5.81
C PHE A 62 7.65 6.41 7.16
N ARG A 63 7.73 5.20 7.74
CA ARG A 63 7.22 4.94 9.10
C ARG A 63 7.97 5.73 10.16
N THR A 64 9.29 5.90 10.04
CA THR A 64 10.11 6.64 11.01
C THR A 64 10.07 8.15 10.85
N LYS A 65 9.67 8.67 9.67
CA LYS A 65 9.48 10.11 9.42
C LYS A 65 8.17 10.69 9.98
N ARG A 66 7.29 9.86 10.58
CA ARG A 66 6.13 10.35 11.35
C ARG A 66 6.59 10.79 12.74
N LYS A 67 7.21 11.96 12.85
CA LYS A 67 7.44 12.64 14.12
C LYS A 67 7.47 14.15 13.95
#